data_AF-A0A7C3V9H9-F1
#
_entry.id   AF-A0A7C3V9H9-F1
#
_cell.length_a   1.000
_cell.length_b   1.000
_cell.length_c   1.000
_cell.angle_alpha   90.00
_cell.angle_beta   90.00
_cell.angle_gamma   90.00
#
_symmetry.space_group_name_H-M   'P 1'
#
loop_
_entity.id
_entity.type
_entity.pdbx_description
1 polymer ?
#
loop_
_entity_poly.entity_id
_entity_poly.type
_entity_poly.pdbx_seq_one_letter_code
_entity_poly.pdbx_strand_id
1 'polypeptide(L)' 'WDYIKKNGLQDKKNKRMINTDEKLGKVFGNKKQISMFEIAVYVKKHVK' A
#
# COMPACT_ATOMS: atom_id res chain seq x y z
N TRP A 1 -6.70 2.58 -3.80
CA TRP A 1 -5.76 2.93 -4.89
C TRP A 1 -5.61 4.44 -5.04
N ASP A 2 -6.72 5.20 -5.08
CA ASP A 2 -6.66 6.66 -5.24
C ASP A 2 -5.82 7.38 -4.18
N TYR A 3 -5.86 6.90 -2.92
CA TYR A 3 -5.00 7.41 -1.85
C TYR A 3 -3.50 7.31 -2.20
N ILE A 4 -3.05 6.17 -2.71
CA ILE A 4 -1.65 5.94 -3.08
C ILE A 4 -1.22 6.92 -4.16
N LYS A 5 -2.06 7.10 -5.18
CA LYS A 5 -1.79 8.01 -6.31
C LYS A 5 -1.74 9.46 -5.84
N LYS A 6 -2.76 9.90 -5.08
CA LYS A 6 -2.87 11.27 -4.57
C LYS A 6 -1.67 11.66 -3.70
N ASN A 7 -1.15 10.72 -2.91
CA ASN A 7 -0.02 10.95 -2.02
C ASN A 7 1.34 10.58 -2.63
N GLY A 8 1.39 10.17 -3.92
CA GLY A 8 2.65 9.83 -4.58
C GLY A 8 3.42 8.67 -3.92
N LEU A 9 2.70 7.72 -3.30
CA LEU A 9 3.28 6.66 -2.47
C LEU A 9 3.87 5.50 -3.30
N GLN A 10 3.64 5.48 -4.61
CA GLN A 10 4.23 4.47 -5.49
C GLN A 10 5.74 4.71 -5.64
N ASP A 11 6.54 3.65 -5.49
CA ASP A 11 7.98 3.77 -5.61
C ASP A 11 8.39 4.16 -7.04
N LYS A 12 9.31 5.14 -7.15
CA LYS A 12 9.73 5.71 -8.43
C LYS A 12 10.63 4.76 -9.22
N LYS A 13 11.37 3.87 -8.55
CA LYS A 13 12.29 2.90 -9.16
C LYS A 13 11.58 1.57 -9.43
N ASN A 14 10.78 1.12 -8.48
CA ASN A 14 10.03 -0.13 -8.57
C ASN A 14 8.53 0.12 -8.41
N LYS A 15 7.84 0.38 -9.52
CA LYS A 15 6.39 0.67 -9.54
C LYS A 15 5.49 -0.44 -8.96
N ARG A 16 6.02 -1.62 -8.62
CA ARG A 16 5.29 -2.70 -7.92
C ARG A 16 5.25 -2.50 -6.40
N MET A 17 6.11 -1.64 -5.87
CA MET A 17 6.23 -1.32 -4.46
C MET A 17 5.51 -0.01 -4.14
N ILE A 18 4.98 0.05 -2.92
CA ILE A 18 4.29 1.21 -2.36
C ILE A 18 4.94 1.53 -1.03
N ASN A 19 5.50 2.73 -0.94
CA ASN A 19 6.05 3.29 0.28
C ASN A 19 4.89 3.75 1.15
N THR A 20 4.73 3.14 2.31
CA THR A 20 3.63 3.47 3.20
C THR A 20 3.97 4.72 4.00
N ASP A 21 2.98 5.58 4.16
CA ASP A 21 3.01 6.65 5.16
C ASP A 21 2.48 6.13 6.50
N GLU A 22 2.38 7.00 7.50
CA GLU A 22 1.92 6.59 8.83
C GLU A 22 0.50 6.00 8.81
N LYS A 23 -0.39 6.53 7.97
CA LYS A 23 -1.78 6.08 7.85
C LYS A 23 -1.86 4.72 7.17
N LEU A 24 -1.21 4.57 6.01
CA LEU A 24 -1.17 3.33 5.26
C LEU A 24 -0.41 2.25 6.03
N GLY A 25 0.67 2.64 6.72
CA GLY A 25 1.44 1.77 7.61
C GLY A 25 0.55 1.11 8.66
N LYS A 26 -0.29 1.88 9.37
CA LYS A 26 -1.22 1.33 10.39
C LYS A 26 -2.17 0.27 9.82
N VAL A 27 -2.59 0.40 8.56
CA VAL A 27 -3.44 -0.60 7.88
C VAL A 27 -2.64 -1.88 7.57
N PHE A 28 -1.39 -1.75 7.14
CA PHE A 28 -0.54 -2.86 6.72
C PHE A 28 0.47 -3.33 7.79
N GLY A 29 0.17 -3.08 9.07
CA GLY A 29 0.99 -3.59 10.20
C GLY A 29 2.32 -2.87 10.37
N ASN A 30 2.36 -1.56 10.20
CA ASN A 30 3.53 -0.67 10.32
C ASN A 30 4.69 -1.03 9.38
N LYS A 31 4.44 -1.82 8.33
CA LYS A 31 5.40 -2.01 7.24
C LYS A 31 5.65 -0.67 6.58
N LYS A 32 6.93 -0.35 6.30
CA LYS A 32 7.37 0.88 5.58
C LYS A 32 7.20 0.79 4.06
N GLN A 33 7.08 -0.43 3.56
CA GLN A 33 6.88 -0.69 2.14
C GLN A 33 6.06 -1.96 1.98
N ILE A 34 5.14 -1.95 1.02
CA ILE A 34 4.30 -3.09 0.66
C ILE A 34 4.31 -3.28 -0.84
N SER A 35 4.03 -4.50 -1.28
CA SER A 35 3.80 -4.85 -2.68
C SER A 35 2.32 -4.75 -3.05
N MET A 36 2.04 -4.64 -4.34
CA MET A 36 0.66 -4.69 -4.86
C MET A 36 -0.07 -6.00 -4.52
N PHE A 37 0.66 -7.12 -4.36
CA PHE A 37 0.08 -8.40 -3.95
C PHE A 37 -0.45 -8.38 -2.52
N GLU A 38 0.27 -7.73 -1.61
CA GLU A 38 -0.20 -7.57 -0.22
C GLU A 38 -1.47 -6.74 -0.14
N ILE A 39 -1.62 -5.74 -1.02
CA ILE A 39 -2.86 -4.96 -1.14
C ILE A 39 -4.01 -5.86 -1.59
N ALA A 40 -3.81 -6.70 -2.61
CA ALA A 40 -4.86 -7.61 -3.09
C ALA A 40 -5.29 -8.61 -2.01
N VAL A 41 -4.34 -9.19 -1.27
CA VAL A 41 -4.64 -10.09 -0.14
C VAL A 41 -5.39 -9.37 0.97
N TYR A 42 -4.98 -8.15 1.31
CA TYR A 42 -5.63 -7.37 2.37
C TYR A 42 -7.05 -6.95 1.99
N VAL A 43 -7.26 -6.49 0.75
CA VAL A 43 -8.58 -6.14 0.22
C VAL A 43 -9.50 -7.36 0.23
N LYS A 44 -9.03 -8.54 -0.22
CA LYS A 44 -9.82 -9.78 -0.16
C LYS A 44 -10.27 -10.16 1.25
N LYS A 45 -9.48 -9.83 2.28
CA LYS A 45 -9.82 -10.12 3.68
C LYS A 45 -10.87 -9.16 4.27
N HIS A 46 -11.00 -7.96 3.72
CA HIS A 46 -11.82 -6.89 4.30
C HIS A 46 -12.99 -6.44 3.42
N VAL A 47 -13.03 -6.88 2.16
CA VAL A 47 -14.17 -6.69 1.27
C VAL A 47 -14.95 -8.00 1.26
N LYS A 48 -16.16 -7.96 1.85
CA LYS A 48 -17.20 -8.98 1.66
C LYS A 48 -18.06 -8.62 0.46
#